data_AF-A0A7R6X4D2-F1
#
_entry.id   AF-A0A7R6X4D2-F1
#
_cell.length_a   1.000
_cell.length_b   1.000
_cell.length_c   1.000
_cell.angle_alpha   90.00
_cell.angle_beta   90.00
_cell.angle_gamma   90.00
#
_symmetry.space_group_name_H-M   'P 1'
#
loop_
_entity.id
_entity.type
_entity.pdbx_description
1 polymer ?
#
loop_
_entity_poly.entity_id
_entity_poly.type
_entity_poly.pdbx_seq_one_letter_code
_entity_poly.pdbx_strand_id
1 'polypeptide(L)'
;MSVDRTLYILFKAIPGEDDDRLVASGRVADGSVVLRPREEVADLISFTALQPPFEAQAVGLTGEGEVVYFFEAVSQREQIPGAGFASENAMKLGRMTKILQIGNRLLALGYGGQVYMRTPSEGWRFLAGPKGSDDGSTNLVYFCAVAHKGRLYFGGTETKRFRSTAEIDAASQAGDGRRLARAILAAKVPDKAVVGAYDGSWSQVDFDHPGTVVEMLEAGKSIEIFTTNGRIVSTPDFQEFNDAFAFGKKKSFWDIKRTEQAILVYFDGTLFRWTGEMEPFEPPLPGVDESFINVSSYAGFLAAFAPHQIYTLDEDDWGEVTYTLS
;
A
#
# COMPACT_ATOMS: atom_id res chain seq x y z
N MET A 1 3.82 22.11 -23.97
CA MET A 1 5.16 21.90 -23.38
C MET A 1 5.13 20.51 -22.76
N SER A 2 5.84 19.54 -23.36
CA SER A 2 5.88 18.17 -22.85
C SER A 2 6.52 18.19 -21.46
N VAL A 3 5.79 17.71 -20.46
CA VAL A 3 6.35 17.53 -19.12
C VAL A 3 7.36 16.39 -19.23
N ASP A 4 8.62 16.68 -18.92
CA ASP A 4 9.71 15.72 -18.85
C ASP A 4 9.38 14.69 -17.75
N ARG A 5 8.93 13.49 -18.16
CA ARG A 5 8.36 12.48 -17.24
C ARG A 5 9.29 11.29 -17.11
N THR A 6 9.97 11.19 -15.96
CA THR A 6 10.71 9.99 -15.57
C THR A 6 9.73 8.93 -15.07
N LEU A 7 9.70 7.78 -15.74
CA LEU A 7 9.06 6.57 -15.25
C LEU A 7 10.02 5.80 -14.36
N TYR A 8 9.49 5.30 -13.23
CA TYR A 8 10.14 4.29 -12.40
C TYR A 8 9.36 3.00 -12.53
N ILE A 9 10.06 1.91 -12.78
CA ILE A 9 9.48 0.58 -12.97
C ILE A 9 10.21 -0.42 -12.10
N LEU A 10 9.43 -1.25 -11.42
CA LEU A 10 9.92 -2.31 -10.56
C LEU A 10 9.90 -3.64 -11.32
N PHE A 11 11.06 -4.23 -11.49
CA PHE A 11 11.24 -5.55 -12.09
C PHE A 11 11.51 -6.59 -10.99
N LYS A 12 11.02 -7.82 -11.20
CA LYS A 12 11.55 -8.96 -10.45
C LYS A 12 12.98 -9.20 -10.96
N ALA A 13 13.97 -9.14 -10.06
CA ALA A 13 15.38 -9.14 -10.47
C ALA A 13 15.81 -10.49 -11.07
N ILE A 14 15.34 -11.61 -10.50
CA ILE A 14 15.71 -12.97 -10.92
C ILE A 14 14.45 -13.85 -11.02
N PRO A 15 14.25 -14.58 -12.13
CA PRO A 15 13.22 -15.62 -12.20
C PRO A 15 13.49 -16.72 -11.15
N GLY A 16 12.65 -16.80 -10.13
CA GLY A 16 12.67 -17.87 -9.11
C GLY A 16 13.16 -17.45 -7.71
N GLU A 17 13.71 -16.26 -7.54
CA GLU A 17 13.98 -15.68 -6.21
C GLU A 17 12.89 -14.64 -5.91
N ASP A 18 12.15 -14.85 -4.82
CA ASP A 18 10.88 -14.14 -4.60
C ASP A 18 11.05 -12.70 -4.09
N ASP A 19 12.22 -12.35 -3.57
CA ASP A 19 12.37 -11.15 -2.75
C ASP A 19 13.19 -10.02 -3.40
N ASP A 20 14.01 -10.32 -4.41
CA ASP A 20 14.84 -9.28 -5.04
C ASP A 20 14.09 -8.51 -6.12
N ARG A 21 14.21 -7.18 -6.06
CA ARG A 21 13.59 -6.27 -7.01
C ARG A 21 14.63 -5.33 -7.61
N LEU A 22 14.63 -5.24 -8.94
CA LEU A 22 15.40 -4.26 -9.68
C LEU A 22 14.52 -3.04 -9.91
N VAL A 23 14.95 -1.89 -9.38
CA VAL A 23 14.36 -0.60 -9.74
C VAL A 23 15.09 -0.08 -10.97
N ALA A 24 14.34 0.19 -12.04
CA ALA A 24 14.86 0.88 -13.22
C ALA A 24 14.05 2.13 -13.51
N SER A 25 14.68 3.11 -14.15
CA SER A 25 14.00 4.35 -14.52
C SER A 25 14.43 4.85 -15.89
N GLY A 26 13.53 5.52 -16.58
CA GLY A 26 13.79 6.12 -17.88
C GLY A 26 12.80 7.25 -18.17
N ARG A 27 13.13 8.11 -19.12
CA ARG A 27 12.23 9.18 -19.58
C ARG A 27 11.51 8.72 -20.83
N VAL A 28 10.20 8.98 -20.90
CA VAL A 28 9.41 8.69 -22.10
C VAL A 28 9.78 9.69 -23.19
N ALA A 29 10.16 9.18 -24.36
CA ALA A 29 10.46 9.96 -25.55
C ALA A 29 9.93 9.23 -26.79
N ASP A 30 9.14 9.93 -27.61
CA ASP A 30 8.63 9.45 -28.89
C ASP A 30 7.96 8.06 -28.82
N GLY A 31 7.10 7.83 -27.80
CA GLY A 31 6.39 6.56 -27.60
C GLY A 31 7.26 5.41 -27.10
N SER A 32 8.48 5.70 -26.65
CA SER A 32 9.41 4.70 -26.12
C SER A 32 10.09 5.16 -24.82
N VAL A 33 10.63 4.23 -24.05
CA VAL A 33 11.46 4.52 -22.89
C VAL A 33 12.65 3.56 -22.81
N VAL A 34 13.84 4.10 -22.65
CA VAL A 34 15.04 3.33 -22.31
C VAL A 34 15.20 3.36 -20.79
N LEU A 35 14.90 2.24 -20.15
CA LEU A 35 14.99 2.06 -18.71
C LEU A 35 16.43 1.69 -18.35
N ARG A 36 17.00 2.47 -17.43
CA ARG A 36 18.32 2.20 -16.87
C ARG A 36 18.18 1.60 -15.49
N PRO A 37 18.84 0.47 -15.18
CA PRO A 37 19.00 -0.03 -13.83
C PRO A 37 19.43 1.08 -12.87
N ARG A 38 18.76 1.19 -11.73
CA ARG A 38 19.07 2.17 -10.69
C ARG A 38 19.65 1.49 -9.46
N GLU A 39 18.95 0.49 -8.96
CA GLU A 39 19.31 -0.18 -7.72
C GLU A 39 18.66 -1.57 -7.68
N GLU A 40 19.39 -2.56 -7.20
CA GLU A 40 18.83 -3.82 -6.74
C GLU A 40 18.53 -3.70 -5.25
N VAL A 41 17.25 -3.84 -4.92
CA VAL A 41 16.76 -3.74 -3.56
C VAL A 41 16.13 -5.06 -3.18
N ALA A 42 16.85 -5.80 -2.34
CA ALA A 42 16.31 -6.98 -1.69
C ALA A 42 15.10 -6.57 -0.86
N ASP A 43 14.04 -7.36 -0.96
CA ASP A 43 12.90 -7.29 -0.07
C ASP A 43 12.10 -5.99 -0.15
N LEU A 44 12.08 -5.33 -1.32
CA LEU A 44 11.32 -4.10 -1.53
C LEU A 44 9.80 -4.37 -1.49
N ILE A 45 9.12 -3.85 -0.46
CA ILE A 45 7.68 -4.09 -0.21
C ILE A 45 6.78 -2.93 -0.60
N SER A 46 7.32 -1.71 -0.70
CA SER A 46 6.53 -0.53 -1.06
C SER A 46 7.40 0.47 -1.78
N PHE A 47 6.81 1.16 -2.75
CA PHE A 47 7.46 2.16 -3.57
C PHE A 47 6.47 3.27 -3.89
N THR A 48 6.92 4.53 -3.83
CA THR A 48 6.07 5.68 -4.15
C THR A 48 6.89 6.82 -4.74
N ALA A 49 6.28 7.56 -5.67
CA ALA A 49 6.87 8.79 -6.19
C ALA A 49 6.75 9.90 -5.13
N LEU A 50 7.74 10.79 -5.08
CA LEU A 50 7.83 11.85 -4.10
C LEU A 50 7.60 13.22 -4.74
N GLN A 51 6.77 14.01 -4.07
CA GLN A 51 6.47 15.39 -4.41
C GLN A 51 7.30 16.35 -3.53
N PRO A 52 7.51 17.60 -3.98
CA PRO A 52 8.06 18.65 -3.13
C PRO A 52 7.33 18.69 -1.78
N PRO A 53 8.03 18.93 -0.67
CA PRO A 53 9.41 19.44 -0.56
C PRO A 53 10.52 18.37 -0.55
N PHE A 54 10.25 17.10 -0.82
CA PHE A 54 11.31 16.10 -0.91
C PHE A 54 12.11 16.27 -2.22
N GLU A 55 13.43 16.22 -2.14
CA GLU A 55 14.33 16.35 -3.30
C GLU A 55 14.45 15.06 -4.13
N ALA A 56 14.32 13.90 -3.46
CA ALA A 56 14.26 12.62 -4.16
C ALA A 56 12.99 12.54 -5.01
N GLN A 57 13.08 11.88 -6.17
CA GLN A 57 11.99 11.72 -7.13
C GLN A 57 11.06 10.57 -6.74
N ALA A 58 11.60 9.56 -6.07
CA ALA A 58 10.84 8.43 -5.55
C ALA A 58 11.53 7.83 -4.32
N VAL A 59 10.79 6.98 -3.61
CA VAL A 59 11.31 6.26 -2.45
C VAL A 59 10.76 4.84 -2.38
N GLY A 60 11.65 3.92 -2.02
CA GLY A 60 11.35 2.53 -1.72
C GLY A 60 11.50 2.22 -0.23
N LEU A 61 10.78 1.21 0.24
CA LEU A 61 10.87 0.67 1.60
C LEU A 61 10.97 -0.85 1.55
N THR A 62 11.95 -1.40 2.26
CA THR A 62 12.09 -2.85 2.45
C THR A 62 11.29 -3.34 3.66
N GLY A 63 11.05 -4.65 3.73
CA GLY A 63 10.38 -5.25 4.89
C GLY A 63 11.15 -5.08 6.20
N GLU A 64 12.47 -4.89 6.13
CA GLU A 64 13.35 -4.67 7.29
C GLU A 64 13.51 -3.18 7.67
N GLY A 65 12.82 -2.27 6.98
CA GLY A 65 12.84 -0.84 7.31
C GLY A 65 14.02 -0.06 6.73
N GLU A 66 14.70 -0.62 5.73
CA GLU A 66 15.62 0.17 4.90
C GLU A 66 14.80 0.99 3.90
N VAL A 67 15.11 2.27 3.83
CA VAL A 67 14.52 3.23 2.89
C VAL A 67 15.53 3.55 1.82
N VAL A 68 15.13 3.45 0.55
CA VAL A 68 15.97 3.78 -0.61
C VAL A 68 15.38 5.01 -1.30
N TYR A 69 16.08 6.13 -1.26
CA TYR A 69 15.70 7.35 -1.95
C TYR A 69 16.33 7.37 -3.35
N PHE A 70 15.51 7.64 -4.36
CA PHE A 70 15.94 7.70 -5.75
C PHE A 70 15.98 9.15 -6.21
N PHE A 71 17.19 9.68 -6.35
CA PHE A 71 17.45 10.98 -6.98
C PHE A 71 17.72 10.79 -8.47
N GLU A 72 17.82 11.88 -9.23
CA GLU A 72 18.07 11.82 -10.67
C GLU A 72 19.36 11.04 -11.01
N ALA A 73 20.46 11.30 -10.29
CA ALA A 73 21.76 10.72 -10.60
C ALA A 73 22.17 9.54 -9.70
N VAL A 74 21.65 9.45 -8.47
CA VAL A 74 22.10 8.48 -7.46
C VAL A 74 20.95 7.94 -6.62
N SER A 75 21.17 6.81 -5.98
CA SER A 75 20.32 6.29 -4.90
C SER A 75 21.00 6.51 -3.55
N GLN A 76 20.21 6.74 -2.49
CA GLN A 76 20.71 6.81 -1.12
C GLN A 76 19.90 5.89 -0.22
N ARG A 77 20.58 5.12 0.64
CA ARG A 77 19.94 4.20 1.58
C ARG A 77 19.98 4.77 3.00
N GLU A 78 18.91 4.56 3.75
CA GLU A 78 18.78 4.97 5.16
C GLU A 78 18.00 3.90 5.91
N GLN A 79 18.54 3.38 7.02
CA GLN A 79 17.79 2.49 7.91
C GLN A 79 16.91 3.32 8.86
N ILE A 80 15.62 3.01 8.93
CA ILE A 80 14.74 3.59 9.95
C ILE A 80 15.14 3.02 11.33
N PRO A 81 15.49 3.85 12.32
CA PRO A 81 15.83 3.37 13.65
C PRO A 81 14.69 2.58 14.31
N GLY A 82 14.98 1.37 14.77
CA GLY A 82 13.99 0.52 15.43
C GLY A 82 13.06 -0.25 14.50
N ALA A 83 13.08 0.00 13.18
CA ALA A 83 12.20 -0.66 12.23
C ALA A 83 12.72 -2.05 11.82
N GLY A 84 11.79 -2.86 11.31
CA GLY A 84 12.07 -4.21 10.84
C GLY A 84 11.90 -5.28 11.91
N PHE A 85 12.20 -6.52 11.52
CA PHE A 85 12.06 -7.69 12.39
C PHE A 85 13.40 -8.33 12.71
N ALA A 86 14.28 -8.44 11.71
CA ALA A 86 15.57 -9.11 11.80
C ALA A 86 16.77 -8.15 11.78
N SER A 87 16.56 -6.86 11.50
CA SER A 87 17.64 -5.86 11.56
C SER A 87 18.25 -5.76 12.97
N GLU A 88 19.55 -5.48 13.07
CA GLU A 88 20.30 -5.50 14.34
C GLU A 88 19.70 -4.57 15.40
N ASN A 89 19.16 -3.42 14.97
CA ASN A 89 18.55 -2.41 15.82
C ASN A 89 17.01 -2.46 15.82
N ALA A 90 16.40 -3.53 15.30
CA ALA A 90 14.95 -3.69 15.26
C ALA A 90 14.34 -3.76 16.66
N MET A 91 13.20 -3.10 16.85
CA MET A 91 12.34 -3.31 18.03
C MET A 91 11.58 -4.65 17.96
N LYS A 92 11.72 -5.41 16.87
CA LYS A 92 11.10 -6.73 16.64
C LYS A 92 9.57 -6.69 16.68
N LEU A 93 8.99 -5.57 16.27
CA LEU A 93 7.53 -5.39 16.16
C LEU A 93 6.95 -6.09 14.92
N GLY A 94 7.81 -6.49 13.99
CA GLY A 94 7.45 -7.21 12.78
C GLY A 94 7.93 -6.45 11.54
N ARG A 95 7.45 -6.91 10.39
CA ARG A 95 7.88 -6.40 9.09
C ARG A 95 7.24 -5.05 8.76
N MET A 96 7.86 -4.28 7.87
CA MET A 96 7.24 -3.08 7.28
C MET A 96 6.27 -3.46 6.15
N THR A 97 5.33 -2.57 5.84
CA THR A 97 4.23 -2.82 4.88
C THR A 97 4.03 -1.71 3.86
N LYS A 98 4.28 -0.45 4.22
CA LYS A 98 3.95 0.67 3.33
C LYS A 98 4.87 1.86 3.59
N ILE A 99 5.29 2.51 2.50
CA ILE A 99 5.79 3.88 2.50
C ILE A 99 4.85 4.76 1.69
N LEU A 100 4.50 5.92 2.23
CA LEU A 100 3.62 6.89 1.57
C LEU A 100 3.92 8.32 2.00
N GLN A 101 3.66 9.27 1.11
CA GLN A 101 3.76 10.70 1.40
C GLN A 101 2.38 11.30 1.70
N ILE A 102 2.28 12.10 2.75
CA ILE A 102 1.10 12.92 3.08
C ILE A 102 1.54 14.36 3.30
N GLY A 103 1.29 15.22 2.32
CA GLY A 103 1.80 16.59 2.30
C GLY A 103 3.33 16.59 2.37
N ASN A 104 3.90 17.28 3.36
CA ASN A 104 5.35 17.33 3.60
C ASN A 104 5.88 16.23 4.53
N ARG A 105 5.08 15.17 4.79
CA ARG A 105 5.46 14.07 5.68
C ARG A 105 5.63 12.80 4.88
N LEU A 106 6.69 12.06 5.18
CA LEU A 106 6.87 10.70 4.72
C LEU A 106 6.53 9.76 5.88
N LEU A 107 5.69 8.77 5.63
CA LEU A 107 5.25 7.79 6.61
C LEU A 107 5.70 6.40 6.20
N ALA A 108 6.22 5.64 7.16
CA ALA A 108 6.51 4.22 7.01
C ALA A 108 5.67 3.44 8.03
N LEU A 109 4.91 2.47 7.54
CA LEU A 109 3.94 1.68 8.28
C LEU A 109 4.37 0.22 8.34
N GLY A 110 3.94 -0.51 9.35
CA GLY A 110 4.26 -1.93 9.50
C GLY A 110 3.40 -2.69 10.50
N TYR A 111 3.79 -3.94 10.72
CA TYR A 111 3.26 -4.82 11.75
C TYR A 111 3.59 -4.30 13.15
N GLY A 112 2.85 -4.76 14.16
CA GLY A 112 3.04 -4.36 15.55
C GLY A 112 2.66 -2.91 15.83
N GLY A 113 1.80 -2.31 14.98
CA GLY A 113 1.46 -0.89 15.04
C GLY A 113 2.63 0.03 14.70
N GLN A 114 3.61 -0.45 13.93
CA GLN A 114 4.74 0.36 13.50
C GLN A 114 4.27 1.54 12.65
N VAL A 115 4.57 2.75 13.14
CA VAL A 115 4.33 4.01 12.42
C VAL A 115 5.51 4.93 12.66
N TYR A 116 6.24 5.23 11.59
CA TYR A 116 7.35 6.17 11.59
C TYR A 116 7.00 7.35 10.70
N MET A 117 7.49 8.53 11.08
CA MET A 117 7.30 9.75 10.33
C MET A 117 8.63 10.46 10.11
N ARG A 118 8.83 11.01 8.92
CA ARG A 118 9.92 11.89 8.56
C ARG A 118 9.38 13.18 7.96
N THR A 119 10.08 14.29 8.19
CA THR A 119 9.88 15.56 7.47
C THR A 119 11.17 15.93 6.74
N PRO A 120 11.19 16.90 5.82
CA PRO A 120 12.44 17.33 5.18
C PRO A 120 13.50 17.81 6.16
N SER A 121 13.09 18.39 7.29
CA SER A 121 13.98 18.98 8.29
C SER A 121 14.33 18.05 9.45
N GLU A 122 13.60 16.94 9.64
CA GLU A 122 13.77 16.04 10.77
C GLU A 122 13.93 14.60 10.31
N GLY A 123 14.82 13.85 10.96
CA GLY A 123 14.97 12.42 10.72
C GLY A 123 13.72 11.60 11.10
N TRP A 124 13.80 10.29 10.89
CA TRP A 124 12.72 9.38 11.25
C TRP A 124 12.44 9.39 12.76
N ARG A 125 11.17 9.59 13.11
CA ARG A 125 10.66 9.45 14.47
C ARG A 125 9.62 8.34 14.55
N PHE A 126 9.73 7.50 15.57
CA PHE A 126 8.71 6.51 15.88
C PHE A 126 7.53 7.17 16.60
N LEU A 127 6.32 7.00 16.07
CA LEU A 127 5.11 7.58 16.66
C LEU A 127 4.49 6.71 17.76
N ALA A 128 5.09 5.56 18.09
CA ALA A 128 4.59 4.61 19.07
C ALA A 128 3.10 4.30 18.88
N GLY A 129 2.77 3.68 17.75
CA GLY A 129 1.39 3.25 17.47
C GLY A 129 0.81 2.37 18.57
N PRO A 130 -0.52 2.22 18.63
CA PRO A 130 -1.16 1.31 19.56
C PRO A 130 -0.55 -0.07 19.37
N LYS A 131 -0.07 -0.67 20.45
CA LYS A 131 0.37 -2.05 20.40
C LYS A 131 -0.86 -2.95 20.30
N GLY A 132 -0.68 -4.10 19.67
CA GLY A 132 -1.61 -5.21 19.89
C GLY A 132 -1.62 -5.62 21.37
N SER A 133 -2.30 -6.71 21.66
CA SER A 133 -2.38 -7.25 23.01
C SER A 133 -1.00 -7.63 23.56
N ASP A 134 -0.79 -7.37 24.85
CA ASP A 134 0.48 -7.65 25.54
C ASP A 134 0.90 -9.12 25.48
N ASP A 135 -0.07 -10.03 25.34
CA ASP A 135 0.14 -11.47 25.19
C ASP A 135 0.51 -11.90 23.76
N GLY A 136 0.60 -10.95 22.82
CA GLY A 136 0.88 -11.19 21.41
C GLY A 136 -0.22 -11.93 20.65
N SER A 137 -1.41 -12.10 21.25
CA SER A 137 -2.56 -12.76 20.62
C SER A 137 -3.19 -11.92 19.49
N THR A 138 -2.91 -10.63 19.46
CA THR A 138 -3.32 -9.72 18.39
C THR A 138 -2.13 -8.92 17.87
N ASN A 139 -2.11 -8.69 16.57
CA ASN A 139 -1.08 -7.89 15.92
C ASN A 139 -1.74 -6.86 14.99
N LEU A 140 -1.45 -5.59 15.25
CA LEU A 140 -1.95 -4.47 14.50
C LEU A 140 -1.05 -4.22 13.30
N VAL A 141 -1.64 -4.11 12.11
CA VAL A 141 -0.90 -3.86 10.87
C VAL A 141 -1.58 -2.73 10.12
N TYR A 142 -0.83 -1.68 9.79
CA TYR A 142 -1.35 -0.56 8.98
C TYR A 142 -0.89 -0.68 7.52
N PHE A 143 -1.77 -0.33 6.58
CA PHE A 143 -1.52 -0.43 5.14
C PHE A 143 -1.67 0.91 4.41
N CYS A 144 -2.42 1.86 4.97
CA CYS A 144 -2.63 3.17 4.41
C CYS A 144 -2.77 4.23 5.51
N ALA A 145 -2.66 5.50 5.11
CA ALA A 145 -2.98 6.62 5.98
C ALA A 145 -3.51 7.80 5.17
N VAL A 146 -4.28 8.66 5.82
CA VAL A 146 -4.80 9.91 5.25
C VAL A 146 -4.71 11.04 6.27
N ALA A 147 -4.46 12.26 5.83
CA ALA A 147 -4.65 13.44 6.67
C ALA A 147 -6.06 13.96 6.46
N HIS A 148 -6.79 14.22 7.54
CA HIS A 148 -8.11 14.82 7.46
C HIS A 148 -8.36 15.71 8.68
N LYS A 149 -8.89 16.92 8.46
CA LYS A 149 -9.25 17.88 9.52
C LYS A 149 -8.17 18.05 10.61
N GLY A 150 -6.89 18.10 10.20
CA GLY A 150 -5.75 18.32 11.09
C GLY A 150 -5.23 17.08 11.83
N ARG A 151 -5.82 15.90 11.61
CA ARG A 151 -5.38 14.63 12.21
C ARG A 151 -4.86 13.69 11.12
N LEU A 152 -4.04 12.72 11.52
CA LEU A 152 -3.68 11.57 10.68
C LEU A 152 -4.54 10.38 11.07
N TYR A 153 -5.06 9.69 10.07
CA TYR A 153 -5.81 8.45 10.24
C TYR A 153 -5.05 7.31 9.55
N PHE A 154 -5.00 6.15 10.19
CA PHE A 154 -4.24 4.98 9.75
C PHE A 154 -5.18 3.80 9.62
N GLY A 155 -5.28 3.27 8.40
CA GLY A 155 -6.16 2.16 8.06
C GLY A 155 -5.37 0.87 8.04
N GLY A 156 -5.95 -0.18 8.61
CA GLY A 156 -5.31 -1.47 8.60
C GLY A 156 -6.20 -2.62 9.06
N THR A 157 -5.54 -3.59 9.69
CA THR A 157 -6.19 -4.75 10.31
C THR A 157 -5.58 -5.07 11.66
N GLU A 158 -6.43 -5.48 12.59
CA GLU A 158 -6.03 -6.24 13.76
C GLU A 158 -6.10 -7.72 13.39
N THR A 159 -4.93 -8.29 13.10
CA THR A 159 -4.82 -9.74 12.92
C THR A 159 -4.89 -10.42 14.28
N LYS A 160 -5.77 -11.40 14.43
CA LYS A 160 -5.81 -12.22 15.63
C LYS A 160 -5.08 -13.51 15.32
N ARG A 161 -4.05 -13.84 16.10
CA ARG A 161 -3.55 -15.21 16.13
C ARG A 161 -4.70 -16.10 16.57
N PHE A 162 -4.72 -17.36 16.11
CA PHE A 162 -5.68 -18.32 16.66
C PHE A 162 -5.54 -18.31 18.19
N ARG A 163 -6.65 -18.24 18.92
CA ARG A 163 -6.58 -18.37 20.37
C ARG A 163 -6.07 -19.77 20.66
N SER A 164 -5.01 -19.92 21.46
CA SER A 164 -4.66 -21.25 21.94
C SER A 164 -5.84 -21.79 22.73
N THR A 165 -6.28 -22.99 22.38
CA THR A 165 -7.37 -23.69 23.05
C THR A 165 -6.79 -24.97 23.66
N ALA A 166 -7.43 -25.51 24.70
CA ALA A 166 -7.03 -26.80 25.27
C ALA A 166 -6.95 -27.91 24.20
N GLU A 167 -7.76 -27.82 23.15
CA GLU A 167 -7.74 -28.75 22.01
C GLU A 167 -6.51 -28.56 21.12
N ILE A 168 -6.09 -27.33 20.86
CA ILE A 168 -4.85 -27.01 20.13
C ILE A 168 -3.64 -27.50 20.93
N ASP A 169 -3.59 -27.21 22.23
CA ASP A 169 -2.49 -27.63 23.10
C ASP A 169 -2.42 -29.16 23.18
N ALA A 170 -3.55 -29.84 23.37
CA ALA A 170 -3.62 -31.31 23.40
C ALA A 170 -3.22 -31.94 22.06
N ALA A 171 -3.66 -31.37 20.93
CA ALA A 171 -3.30 -31.87 19.61
C ALA A 171 -1.80 -31.66 19.30
N SER A 172 -1.24 -30.52 19.72
CA SER A 172 0.18 -30.23 19.61
C SER A 172 1.03 -31.18 20.47
N GLN A 173 0.65 -31.39 21.73
CA GLN A 173 1.32 -32.33 22.63
C GLN A 173 1.25 -33.77 22.15
N ALA A 174 0.14 -34.16 21.51
CA ALA A 174 -0.03 -35.49 20.91
C ALA A 174 0.73 -35.67 19.58
N GLY A 175 1.32 -34.60 19.01
CA GLY A 175 1.96 -34.65 17.70
C GLY A 175 0.99 -34.91 16.53
N ASP A 176 -0.32 -34.72 16.74
CA ASP A 176 -1.35 -34.98 15.72
C ASP A 176 -1.56 -33.74 14.86
N GLY A 177 -0.77 -33.61 13.79
CA GLY A 177 -0.82 -32.46 12.89
C GLY A 177 -2.19 -32.24 12.22
N ARG A 178 -2.97 -33.30 11.96
CA ARG A 178 -4.30 -33.16 11.34
C ARG A 178 -5.33 -32.65 12.33
N ARG A 179 -5.28 -33.13 13.57
CA ARG A 179 -6.11 -32.61 14.67
C ARG A 179 -5.73 -31.18 15.00
N LEU A 180 -4.44 -30.86 15.04
CA LEU A 180 -3.92 -29.52 15.27
C LEU A 180 -4.40 -28.54 14.19
N ALA A 181 -4.26 -28.89 12.90
CA ALA A 181 -4.73 -28.04 11.80
C ALA A 181 -6.24 -27.77 11.86
N ARG A 182 -7.05 -28.79 12.17
CA ARG A 182 -8.51 -28.62 12.33
C ARG A 182 -8.86 -27.73 13.52
N ALA A 183 -8.18 -27.91 14.65
CA ALA A 183 -8.38 -27.11 15.84
C ALA A 183 -8.01 -25.63 15.61
N ILE A 184 -6.88 -25.38 14.93
CA ILE A 184 -6.46 -24.02 14.55
C ILE A 184 -7.48 -23.36 13.62
N LEU A 185 -7.95 -24.07 12.58
CA LEU A 185 -8.94 -23.54 11.64
C LEU A 185 -10.29 -23.24 12.33
N ALA A 186 -10.72 -24.10 13.27
CA ALA A 186 -11.94 -23.89 14.04
C ALA A 186 -11.83 -22.73 15.05
N ALA A 187 -10.62 -22.46 15.58
CA ALA A 187 -10.34 -21.38 16.51
C ALA A 187 -9.96 -20.06 15.82
N LYS A 188 -10.00 -20.01 14.47
CA LYS A 188 -9.65 -18.81 13.72
C LYS A 188 -10.67 -17.70 14.01
N VAL A 189 -10.20 -16.62 14.63
CA VAL A 189 -10.97 -15.40 14.78
C VAL A 189 -10.80 -14.57 13.50
N PRO A 190 -11.87 -14.04 12.89
CA PRO A 190 -11.74 -13.15 11.74
C PRO A 190 -10.87 -11.94 12.08
N ASP A 191 -10.04 -11.54 11.13
CA ASP A 191 -9.32 -10.27 11.21
C ASP A 191 -10.34 -9.12 11.28
N LYS A 192 -10.01 -8.09 12.06
CA LYS A 192 -10.87 -6.93 12.25
C LYS A 192 -10.27 -5.73 11.52
N ALA A 193 -11.06 -5.07 10.67
CA ALA A 193 -10.63 -3.81 10.07
C ALA A 193 -10.51 -2.75 11.18
N VAL A 194 -9.47 -1.93 11.11
CA VAL A 194 -9.19 -0.94 12.16
C VAL A 194 -8.77 0.37 11.55
N VAL A 195 -9.18 1.45 12.22
CA VAL A 195 -8.72 2.81 11.96
C VAL A 195 -8.18 3.39 13.26
N GLY A 196 -6.91 3.81 13.23
CA GLY A 196 -6.28 4.58 14.31
C GLY A 196 -6.23 6.06 13.93
N ALA A 197 -6.37 6.96 14.90
CA ALA A 197 -6.20 8.39 14.71
C ALA A 197 -5.03 8.92 15.55
N TYR A 198 -4.32 9.89 14.99
CA TYR A 198 -3.16 10.53 15.60
C TYR A 198 -3.18 12.05 15.42
N ASP A 199 -3.07 12.77 16.52
CA ASP A 199 -2.98 14.24 16.59
C ASP A 199 -1.83 14.72 17.48
N GLY A 200 -0.87 13.82 17.74
CA GLY A 200 0.11 13.94 18.82
C GLY A 200 -0.12 12.87 19.90
N SER A 201 -1.36 12.39 20.02
CA SER A 201 -1.74 11.23 20.81
C SER A 201 -2.51 10.22 19.96
N TRP A 202 -2.47 8.95 20.34
CA TRP A 202 -3.22 7.90 19.65
C TRP A 202 -4.61 7.71 20.25
N SER A 203 -5.60 7.58 19.38
CA SER A 203 -6.95 7.16 19.73
C SER A 203 -7.46 6.14 18.71
N GLN A 204 -8.25 5.16 19.16
CA GLN A 204 -8.91 4.23 18.25
C GLN A 204 -10.21 4.85 17.74
N VAL A 205 -10.47 4.68 16.45
CA VAL A 205 -11.74 5.02 15.82
C VAL A 205 -12.66 3.80 15.87
N ASP A 206 -13.93 4.01 16.22
CA ASP A 206 -14.93 2.94 16.24
C ASP A 206 -15.34 2.58 14.80
N PHE A 207 -14.59 1.67 14.20
CA PHE A 207 -14.80 1.20 12.84
C PHE A 207 -15.17 -0.29 12.86
N ASP A 208 -16.47 -0.58 12.72
CA ASP A 208 -17.02 -1.94 12.76
C ASP A 208 -17.39 -2.46 11.36
N HIS A 209 -16.41 -2.53 10.46
CA HIS A 209 -16.58 -3.11 9.13
C HIS A 209 -15.67 -4.31 8.94
N PRO A 210 -16.12 -5.34 8.18
CA PRO A 210 -15.30 -6.54 7.98
C PRO A 210 -14.13 -6.28 7.01
N GLY A 211 -13.11 -7.14 7.11
CA GLY A 211 -11.97 -7.15 6.19
C GLY A 211 -10.76 -6.38 6.74
N THR A 212 -9.96 -5.84 5.83
CA THR A 212 -8.78 -5.02 6.13
C THR A 212 -8.95 -3.70 5.40
N VAL A 213 -8.72 -2.56 6.06
CA VAL A 213 -8.63 -1.27 5.36
C VAL A 213 -7.31 -1.23 4.59
N VAL A 214 -7.41 -1.12 3.26
CA VAL A 214 -6.25 -1.14 2.36
C VAL A 214 -5.93 0.21 1.76
N GLU A 215 -6.92 1.11 1.67
CA GLU A 215 -6.72 2.45 1.14
C GLU A 215 -7.75 3.42 1.73
N MET A 216 -7.33 4.67 1.93
CA MET A 216 -8.19 5.76 2.39
C MET A 216 -7.89 7.01 1.58
N LEU A 217 -8.87 7.52 0.85
CA LEU A 217 -8.69 8.66 -0.04
C LEU A 217 -9.79 9.69 0.20
N GLU A 218 -9.45 10.98 0.20
CA GLU A 218 -10.50 12.00 0.24
C GLU A 218 -11.25 12.07 -1.09
N ALA A 219 -12.56 12.25 -1.00
CA ALA A 219 -13.48 12.46 -2.11
C ALA A 219 -14.37 13.66 -1.78
N GLY A 220 -13.99 14.85 -2.25
CA GLY A 220 -14.70 16.08 -1.94
C GLY A 220 -14.67 16.43 -0.45
N LYS A 221 -15.78 16.17 0.26
CA LYS A 221 -15.93 16.48 1.71
C LYS A 221 -15.86 15.24 2.60
N SER A 222 -15.79 14.05 2.01
CA SER A 222 -15.69 12.77 2.71
C SER A 222 -14.32 12.12 2.49
N ILE A 223 -14.07 11.10 3.27
CA ILE A 223 -13.03 10.11 3.08
C ILE A 223 -13.72 8.81 2.67
N GLU A 224 -13.21 8.20 1.61
CA GLU A 224 -13.63 6.89 1.14
C GLU A 224 -12.62 5.84 1.62
N ILE A 225 -13.12 4.86 2.36
CA ILE A 225 -12.35 3.80 3.00
C ILE A 225 -12.59 2.50 2.24
N PHE A 226 -11.55 1.94 1.66
CA PHE A 226 -11.61 0.73 0.85
C PHE A 226 -11.14 -0.47 1.65
N THR A 227 -11.92 -1.56 1.60
CA THR A 227 -11.61 -2.79 2.34
C THR A 227 -11.42 -4.00 1.43
N THR A 228 -10.63 -4.99 1.88
CA THR A 228 -10.31 -6.22 1.11
C THR A 228 -11.51 -7.08 0.74
N ASN A 229 -12.66 -6.89 1.37
CA ASN A 229 -13.90 -7.58 1.03
C ASN A 229 -14.75 -6.86 -0.02
N GLY A 230 -14.19 -5.83 -0.67
CA GLY A 230 -14.85 -5.15 -1.77
C GLY A 230 -15.88 -4.11 -1.33
N ARG A 231 -15.70 -3.52 -0.15
CA ARG A 231 -16.56 -2.44 0.35
C ARG A 231 -15.87 -1.08 0.27
N ILE A 232 -16.68 -0.05 0.04
CA ILE A 232 -16.31 1.35 0.19
C ILE A 232 -17.20 1.92 1.28
N VAL A 233 -16.56 2.44 2.32
CA VAL A 233 -17.23 3.09 3.44
C VAL A 233 -16.88 4.57 3.39
N SER A 234 -17.90 5.43 3.36
CA SER A 234 -17.73 6.88 3.31
C SER A 234 -17.87 7.48 4.71
N THR A 235 -17.01 8.44 5.05
CA THR A 235 -17.08 9.17 6.32
C THR A 235 -16.70 10.65 6.14
N PRO A 236 -17.44 11.61 6.72
CA PRO A 236 -17.06 13.02 6.69
C PRO A 236 -15.99 13.39 7.73
N ASP A 237 -15.76 12.57 8.77
CA ASP A 237 -14.96 12.95 9.94
C ASP A 237 -14.44 11.79 10.80
N PHE A 238 -14.66 10.54 10.40
CA PHE A 238 -14.36 9.34 11.19
C PHE A 238 -15.14 9.24 12.51
N GLN A 239 -16.30 9.88 12.63
CA GLN A 239 -17.27 9.65 13.71
C GLN A 239 -18.47 8.83 13.23
N GLU A 240 -18.88 9.05 11.98
CA GLU A 240 -19.97 8.33 11.34
C GLU A 240 -19.49 7.65 10.06
N PHE A 241 -20.02 6.46 9.78
CA PHE A 241 -19.63 5.63 8.65
C PHE A 241 -20.86 5.16 7.87
N ASN A 242 -20.83 5.35 6.56
CA ASN A 242 -21.90 4.92 5.67
C ASN A 242 -21.34 3.92 4.66
N ASP A 243 -21.95 2.74 4.56
CA ASP A 243 -21.68 1.81 3.45
C ASP A 243 -22.09 2.49 2.13
N ALA A 244 -21.11 2.97 1.36
CA ALA A 244 -21.34 3.63 0.08
C ALA A 244 -21.42 2.61 -1.06
N PHE A 245 -20.63 1.54 -0.97
CA PHE A 245 -20.60 0.48 -1.97
C PHE A 245 -20.17 -0.86 -1.35
N ALA A 246 -20.70 -1.95 -1.88
CA ALA A 246 -20.23 -3.29 -1.58
C ALA A 246 -20.41 -4.21 -2.80
N PHE A 247 -19.34 -4.90 -3.20
CA PHE A 247 -19.51 -6.04 -4.09
C PHE A 247 -20.35 -7.14 -3.42
N GLY A 248 -21.00 -7.98 -4.23
CA GLY A 248 -21.44 -9.31 -3.80
C GLY A 248 -20.26 -10.16 -3.29
N LYS A 249 -20.54 -11.21 -2.51
CA LYS A 249 -19.53 -12.00 -1.77
C LYS A 249 -18.30 -12.39 -2.64
N LYS A 250 -17.08 -12.20 -2.08
CA LYS A 250 -15.75 -12.64 -2.57
C LYS A 250 -15.12 -11.83 -3.72
N LYS A 251 -15.32 -10.51 -3.77
CA LYS A 251 -14.60 -9.63 -4.70
C LYS A 251 -13.74 -8.64 -3.91
N SER A 252 -12.56 -8.32 -4.42
CA SER A 252 -11.61 -7.36 -3.82
C SER A 252 -11.12 -6.41 -4.91
N PHE A 253 -10.87 -5.15 -4.55
CA PHE A 253 -10.21 -4.20 -5.44
C PHE A 253 -8.80 -4.69 -5.76
N TRP A 254 -8.40 -4.62 -7.03
CA TRP A 254 -7.05 -4.99 -7.44
C TRP A 254 -6.11 -3.79 -7.33
N ASP A 255 -6.61 -2.61 -7.64
CA ASP A 255 -5.89 -1.38 -7.40
C ASP A 255 -6.81 -0.18 -7.15
N ILE A 256 -6.33 0.77 -6.35
CA ILE A 256 -7.04 1.99 -5.99
C ILE A 256 -6.04 3.16 -6.05
N LYS A 257 -6.41 4.24 -6.74
CA LYS A 257 -5.57 5.43 -6.89
C LYS A 257 -6.41 6.69 -6.89
N ARG A 258 -5.81 7.80 -6.46
CA ARG A 258 -6.42 9.12 -6.60
C ARG A 258 -5.81 9.85 -7.79
N THR A 259 -6.67 10.49 -8.58
CA THR A 259 -6.29 11.53 -9.55
C THR A 259 -6.78 12.89 -9.05
N GLU A 260 -6.48 13.96 -9.79
CA GLU A 260 -7.04 15.28 -9.50
C GLU A 260 -8.57 15.32 -9.64
N GLN A 261 -9.12 14.46 -10.50
CA GLN A 261 -10.53 14.50 -10.88
C GLN A 261 -11.39 13.51 -10.10
N ALA A 262 -10.85 12.35 -9.72
CA ALA A 262 -11.61 11.29 -9.07
C ALA A 262 -10.73 10.25 -8.38
N ILE A 263 -11.37 9.30 -7.70
CA ILE A 263 -10.74 8.05 -7.30
C ILE A 263 -10.91 7.05 -8.45
N LEU A 264 -9.83 6.39 -8.85
CA LEU A 264 -9.83 5.30 -9.81
C LEU A 264 -9.79 3.98 -9.06
N VAL A 265 -10.62 3.04 -9.50
CA VAL A 265 -10.74 1.71 -8.94
C VAL A 265 -10.58 0.70 -10.05
N TYR A 266 -9.52 -0.09 -10.00
CA TYR A 266 -9.29 -1.18 -10.94
C TYR A 266 -9.79 -2.50 -10.34
N PHE A 267 -10.70 -3.14 -11.05
CA PHE A 267 -11.37 -4.35 -10.61
C PHE A 267 -11.88 -5.18 -11.80
N ASP A 268 -11.67 -6.50 -11.79
CA ASP A 268 -12.22 -7.43 -12.78
C ASP A 268 -11.84 -7.06 -14.22
N GLY A 269 -10.58 -6.62 -14.41
CA GLY A 269 -10.08 -6.16 -15.71
C GLY A 269 -10.62 -4.81 -16.20
N THR A 270 -11.46 -4.14 -15.40
CA THR A 270 -12.07 -2.85 -15.76
C THR A 270 -11.58 -1.74 -14.84
N LEU A 271 -11.27 -0.58 -15.42
CA LEU A 271 -10.99 0.64 -14.67
C LEU A 271 -12.29 1.42 -14.49
N PHE A 272 -12.60 1.75 -13.24
CA PHE A 272 -13.76 2.56 -12.87
C PHE A 272 -13.30 3.89 -12.31
N ARG A 273 -14.11 4.92 -12.55
CA ARG A 273 -14.12 6.18 -11.82
C ARG A 273 -15.13 6.08 -10.68
N TRP A 274 -14.69 6.37 -9.47
CA TRP A 274 -15.54 6.47 -8.29
C TRP A 274 -15.89 7.93 -8.00
N THR A 275 -17.18 8.25 -8.12
CA THR A 275 -17.80 9.56 -7.87
C THR A 275 -18.87 9.49 -6.77
N GLY A 276 -18.96 8.34 -6.08
CA GLY A 276 -20.12 7.92 -5.28
C GLY A 276 -20.86 6.74 -5.91
N GLU A 277 -20.66 6.54 -7.22
CA GLU A 277 -21.05 5.34 -7.96
C GLU A 277 -19.84 4.80 -8.74
N MET A 278 -19.88 3.52 -9.13
CA MET A 278 -18.88 2.89 -9.99
C MET A 278 -19.22 3.17 -11.46
N GLU A 279 -18.59 4.20 -12.03
CA GLU A 279 -18.73 4.55 -13.44
C GLU A 279 -17.55 3.95 -14.23
N PRO A 280 -17.76 3.26 -15.36
CA PRO A 280 -16.64 2.88 -16.22
C PRO A 280 -15.79 4.09 -16.60
N PHE A 281 -14.47 3.94 -16.54
CA PHE A 281 -13.56 4.99 -16.96
C PHE A 281 -13.53 5.10 -18.49
N GLU A 282 -13.60 6.33 -18.99
CA GLU A 282 -13.54 6.64 -20.42
C GLU A 282 -12.28 7.49 -20.70
N PRO A 283 -11.45 7.12 -21.69
CA PRO A 283 -11.56 5.93 -22.54
C PRO A 283 -11.28 4.62 -21.77
N PRO A 284 -11.91 3.48 -22.14
CA PRO A 284 -11.67 2.20 -21.47
C PRO A 284 -10.21 1.77 -21.60
N LEU A 285 -9.75 0.95 -20.67
CA LEU A 285 -8.42 0.36 -20.77
C LEU A 285 -8.26 -0.41 -22.10
N PRO A 286 -7.10 -0.34 -22.75
CA PRO A 286 -6.82 -1.11 -23.96
C PRO A 286 -6.99 -2.61 -23.73
N GLY A 287 -7.43 -3.32 -24.77
CA GLY A 287 -7.45 -4.78 -24.77
C GLY A 287 -6.03 -5.33 -24.75
N VAL A 288 -5.75 -6.21 -23.80
CA VAL A 288 -4.46 -6.88 -23.59
C VAL A 288 -4.68 -8.38 -23.46
N ASP A 289 -3.71 -9.19 -23.90
CA ASP A 289 -3.81 -10.65 -23.84
C ASP A 289 -3.82 -11.17 -22.38
N GLU A 290 -3.21 -10.43 -21.47
CA GLU A 290 -3.16 -10.68 -20.03
C GLU A 290 -3.79 -9.52 -19.25
N SER A 291 -4.13 -9.71 -17.97
CA SER A 291 -4.67 -8.62 -17.15
C SER A 291 -3.61 -7.57 -16.80
N PHE A 292 -4.00 -6.30 -16.71
CA PHE A 292 -3.15 -5.28 -16.10
C PHE A 292 -2.80 -5.66 -14.66
N ILE A 293 -1.54 -5.48 -14.30
CA ILE A 293 -0.98 -5.73 -12.98
C ILE A 293 -1.29 -4.55 -12.05
N ASN A 294 -1.20 -3.33 -12.56
CA ASN A 294 -1.37 -2.11 -11.77
C ASN A 294 -1.78 -0.92 -12.65
N VAL A 295 -2.39 0.09 -12.01
CA VAL A 295 -2.61 1.41 -12.59
C VAL A 295 -1.91 2.44 -11.71
N SER A 296 -1.06 3.27 -12.29
CA SER A 296 -0.35 4.33 -11.56
C SER A 296 -0.88 5.69 -11.99
N SER A 297 -1.11 6.58 -11.03
CA SER A 297 -1.38 7.98 -11.30
C SER A 297 -0.45 8.89 -10.52
N TYR A 298 0.11 9.89 -11.20
CA TYR A 298 1.00 10.86 -10.60
C TYR A 298 0.99 12.17 -11.39
N ALA A 299 0.73 13.31 -10.72
CA ALA A 299 0.77 14.64 -11.33
C ALA A 299 -0.02 14.75 -12.66
N GLY A 300 -1.24 14.22 -12.67
CA GLY A 300 -2.12 14.22 -13.86
C GLY A 300 -1.76 13.16 -14.92
N PHE A 301 -0.66 12.43 -14.76
CA PHE A 301 -0.32 11.30 -15.60
C PHE A 301 -1.04 10.03 -15.12
N LEU A 302 -1.49 9.21 -16.05
CA LEU A 302 -2.07 7.90 -15.79
C LEU A 302 -1.38 6.87 -16.67
N ALA A 303 -0.92 5.78 -16.06
CA ALA A 303 -0.32 4.65 -16.77
C ALA A 303 -0.90 3.33 -16.27
N ALA A 304 -1.11 2.40 -17.19
CA ALA A 304 -1.55 1.04 -16.92
C ALA A 304 -0.45 0.06 -17.34
N PHE A 305 -0.13 -0.89 -16.46
CA PHE A 305 1.00 -1.79 -16.63
C PHE A 305 0.51 -3.22 -16.86
N ALA A 306 0.84 -3.78 -18.02
CA ALA A 306 0.72 -5.20 -18.33
C ALA A 306 2.14 -5.85 -18.27
N PRO A 307 2.27 -7.18 -18.19
CA PRO A 307 3.55 -7.87 -18.02
C PRO A 307 4.67 -7.47 -19.01
N HIS A 308 4.29 -7.06 -20.23
CA HIS A 308 5.22 -6.70 -21.30
C HIS A 308 4.89 -5.37 -21.99
N GLN A 309 3.91 -4.62 -21.49
CA GLN A 309 3.40 -3.41 -22.15
C GLN A 309 3.04 -2.35 -21.13
N ILE A 310 3.28 -1.09 -21.48
CA ILE A 310 2.87 0.06 -20.70
C ILE A 310 1.95 0.89 -21.57
N TYR A 311 0.80 1.25 -21.05
CA TYR A 311 -0.11 2.17 -21.71
C TYR A 311 -0.16 3.45 -20.90
N THR A 312 -0.06 4.59 -21.57
CA THR A 312 -0.12 5.90 -20.95
C THR A 312 -1.29 6.67 -21.55
N LEU A 313 -2.11 7.27 -20.70
CA LEU A 313 -3.21 8.11 -21.14
C LEU A 313 -2.64 9.51 -21.45
N ASP A 314 -2.86 9.98 -22.68
CA ASP A 314 -2.62 11.36 -23.08
C ASP A 314 -3.94 11.96 -23.58
N GLU A 315 -4.36 13.05 -22.93
CA GLU A 315 -5.70 13.64 -23.09
C GLU A 315 -6.81 12.59 -22.96
N ASP A 316 -7.31 12.09 -24.09
CA ASP A 316 -8.44 11.16 -24.19
C ASP A 316 -8.09 9.86 -24.94
N ASP A 317 -6.80 9.54 -25.13
CA ASP A 317 -6.39 8.31 -25.82
C ASP A 317 -5.23 7.57 -25.13
N TRP A 318 -5.25 6.25 -25.21
CA TRP A 318 -4.23 5.38 -24.64
C TRP A 318 -3.12 5.13 -25.67
N GLY A 319 -1.94 5.67 -25.42
CA GLY A 319 -0.73 5.38 -26.18
C GLY A 319 0.05 4.20 -25.58
N GLU A 320 0.46 3.25 -26.41
CA GLU A 320 1.43 2.22 -26.01
C GLU A 320 2.83 2.83 -25.92
N VAL A 321 3.53 2.55 -24.82
CA VAL A 321 4.92 2.92 -24.58
C VAL A 321 5.77 1.66 -24.61
N THR A 322 6.57 1.53 -25.66
CA THR A 322 7.56 0.44 -25.75
C THR A 322 8.70 0.71 -24.79
N TYR A 323 9.07 -0.24 -23.95
CA TYR A 323 10.24 -0.11 -23.08
C TYR A 323 11.36 -1.08 -23.45
N THR A 324 12.60 -0.63 -23.28
CA THR A 324 13.78 -1.50 -23.30
C THR A 324 14.56 -1.31 -22.01
N LEU A 325 15.04 -2.41 -21.42
CA LEU A 325 15.94 -2.37 -20.26
C LEU A 325 17.37 -2.41 -20.79
N SER A 326 18.14 -1.33 -20.58
CA SER A 326 19.53 -1.19 -21.03
C SER A 326 20.53 -1.78 -20.03
#